data_AF-A0A7C7KM97-F1
#
_entry.id   AF-A0A7C7KM97-F1
#
_cell.length_a   1.000
_cell.length_b   1.000
_cell.length_c   1.000
_cell.angle_alpha   90.00
_cell.angle_beta   90.00
_cell.angle_gamma   90.00
#
_symmetry.space_group_name_H-M   'P 1'
#
loop_
_entity.id
_entity.type
_entity.pdbx_description
1 polymer ?
#
loop_
_entity_poly.entity_id
_entity_poly.type
_entity_poly.pdbx_seq_one_letter_code
_entity_poly.pdbx_strand_id
1 'polypeptide(L)'
;MDWTAYTDNHTHPSGSYTVEFVAYYRRDSGLDLFAYEPEGSCPELEDGRVDEDHIFLAHLESERELDAAVEAVMARLGAGYEPAVFYREAGSRKLIGKIHTHLQKRGAHHAWVRSNGREDWELVIRRKDFPIAAEVVSSNV
;
A
#
# COMPACT_ATOMS: atom_id res chain seq x y z
N MET A 1 -4.92 20.31 -2.37
CA MET A 1 -3.99 20.31 -3.52
C MET A 1 -4.58 21.13 -4.66
N ASP A 2 -3.76 21.87 -5.42
CA ASP A 2 -4.23 22.54 -6.65
C ASP A 2 -3.93 21.67 -7.87
N TRP A 3 -4.94 20.94 -8.33
CA TRP A 3 -4.81 20.03 -9.47
C TRP A 3 -4.55 20.74 -10.81
N THR A 4 -4.77 22.06 -10.89
CA THR A 4 -4.55 22.81 -12.12
C THR A 4 -3.06 22.95 -12.50
N ALA A 5 -2.16 22.72 -11.53
CA ALA A 5 -0.71 22.68 -11.75
C ALA A 5 -0.24 21.46 -12.56
N TYR A 6 -1.10 20.43 -12.72
CA TYR A 6 -0.74 19.17 -13.34
C TYR A 6 -1.31 19.02 -14.75
N THR A 7 -0.61 18.22 -15.55
CA THR A 7 -1.17 17.66 -16.79
C THR A 7 -2.10 16.49 -16.45
N ASP A 8 -2.76 15.92 -17.47
CA ASP A 8 -3.58 14.72 -17.31
C ASP A 8 -2.73 13.41 -17.35
N ASN A 9 -1.40 13.54 -17.48
CA ASN A 9 -0.49 12.41 -17.55
C ASN A 9 0.06 12.05 -16.16
N HIS A 10 0.30 10.76 -15.97
CA HIS A 10 0.98 10.20 -14.81
C HIS A 10 1.82 9.00 -15.22
N THR A 11 2.74 8.62 -14.34
CA THR A 11 3.55 7.41 -14.48
C THR A 11 3.67 6.70 -13.13
N HIS A 12 4.08 5.44 -13.16
CA HIS A 12 4.25 4.58 -12.00
C HIS A 12 5.68 4.03 -11.97
N PRO A 13 6.24 3.77 -10.78
CA PRO A 13 7.53 3.13 -10.70
C PRO A 13 7.47 1.71 -11.31
N SER A 14 8.62 1.21 -11.75
CA SER A 14 8.72 -0.09 -12.43
C SER A 14 8.53 -1.29 -11.49
N GLY A 15 8.75 -1.09 -10.19
CA GLY A 15 8.64 -2.12 -9.17
C GLY A 15 7.21 -2.41 -8.69
N SER A 16 7.02 -3.60 -8.11
CA SER A 16 5.80 -3.93 -7.37
C SER A 16 6.02 -3.63 -5.89
N TYR A 17 5.35 -2.60 -5.40
CA TYR A 17 5.41 -2.17 -4.02
C TYR A 17 4.07 -2.40 -3.34
N THR A 18 4.11 -2.64 -2.03
CA THR A 18 2.91 -2.77 -1.20
C THR A 18 2.25 -1.44 -0.90
N VAL A 19 2.99 -0.35 -1.02
CA VAL A 19 2.45 1.01 -1.07
C VAL A 19 2.28 1.37 -2.54
N GLU A 20 1.12 1.90 -2.90
CA GLU A 20 0.88 2.38 -4.27
C GLU A 20 1.53 3.75 -4.45
N PHE A 21 2.33 3.89 -5.50
CA PHE A 21 2.99 5.14 -5.85
C PHE A 21 2.56 5.61 -7.22
N VAL A 22 2.36 6.91 -7.34
CA VAL A 22 2.00 7.58 -8.59
C VAL A 22 2.74 8.90 -8.68
N ALA A 23 3.26 9.20 -9.87
CA ALA A 23 3.88 10.48 -10.15
C ALA A 23 3.07 11.24 -11.21
N TYR A 24 2.64 12.45 -10.88
CA TYR A 24 1.89 13.32 -11.77
C TYR A 24 2.80 14.34 -12.44
N TYR A 25 2.75 14.43 -13.77
CA TYR A 25 3.54 15.41 -14.50
C TYR A 25 2.97 16.81 -14.30
N ARG A 26 3.85 17.75 -13.92
CA ARG A 26 3.47 19.15 -13.77
C ARG A 26 3.49 19.88 -15.12
N ARG A 27 2.73 20.97 -15.22
CA ARG A 27 2.71 21.82 -16.42
C ARG A 27 3.93 22.72 -16.55
N ASP A 28 4.57 23.07 -15.43
CA ASP A 28 5.74 23.95 -15.38
C ASP A 28 7.05 23.20 -15.65
N SER A 29 7.30 22.09 -14.96
CA SER A 29 8.40 21.14 -15.24
C SER A 29 8.36 19.98 -14.25
N GLY A 30 8.95 18.84 -14.61
CA GLY A 30 9.11 17.70 -13.71
C GLY A 30 7.78 17.01 -13.35
N LEU A 31 7.79 16.32 -12.21
CA LEU A 31 6.68 15.54 -11.69
C LEU A 31 6.68 15.56 -10.17
N ASP A 32 5.51 15.45 -9.58
CA ASP A 32 5.38 15.26 -8.13
C ASP A 32 5.01 13.82 -7.84
N LEU A 33 5.77 13.20 -6.94
CA LEU A 33 5.60 11.83 -6.48
C LEU A 33 4.67 11.79 -5.26
N PHE A 34 3.69 10.92 -5.32
CA PHE A 34 2.75 10.65 -4.23
C PHE A 34 2.72 9.17 -3.87
N ALA A 35 2.45 8.89 -2.60
CA ALA A 35 1.87 7.61 -2.19
C ALA A 35 0.34 7.73 -2.19
N TYR A 36 -0.33 6.72 -2.72
CA TYR A 36 -1.79 6.57 -2.73
C TYR A 36 -2.18 5.59 -1.62
N GLU A 37 -2.47 6.14 -0.44
CA GLU A 37 -2.75 5.40 0.78
C GLU A 37 -3.87 6.11 1.56
N PRO A 38 -4.93 5.40 1.99
CA PRO A 38 -5.96 5.96 2.85
C PRO A 38 -5.38 6.56 4.13
N GLU A 39 -6.05 7.56 4.68
CA GLU A 39 -5.68 8.19 5.95
C GLU A 39 -5.40 7.14 7.05
N GLY A 40 -4.23 7.23 7.68
CA GLY A 40 -3.81 6.36 8.77
C GLY A 40 -3.28 4.98 8.32
N SER A 41 -3.36 4.65 7.02
CA SER A 41 -2.78 3.42 6.47
C SER A 41 -1.25 3.48 6.48
N CYS A 42 -0.66 4.67 6.34
CA CYS A 42 0.79 4.89 6.32
C CYS A 42 1.23 6.05 7.24
N PRO A 43 1.13 5.88 8.59
CA PRO A 43 1.38 6.95 9.57
C PRO A 43 2.73 7.67 9.42
N GLU A 44 3.76 6.96 8.96
CA GLU A 44 5.13 7.47 8.80
C GLU A 44 5.26 8.52 7.67
N LEU A 45 4.27 8.63 6.80
CA LEU A 45 4.25 9.56 5.67
C LEU A 45 3.19 10.67 5.84
N GLU A 46 2.37 10.64 6.89
CA GLU A 46 1.17 11.51 7.03
C GLU A 46 1.49 13.01 7.05
N ASP A 47 2.70 13.41 7.41
CA ASP A 47 3.11 14.83 7.32
C ASP A 47 2.99 15.40 5.89
N GLY A 48 3.03 14.53 4.86
CA GLY A 48 2.86 14.90 3.45
C GLY A 48 1.42 14.83 2.94
N ARG A 49 0.44 14.50 3.78
CA ARG A 49 -0.97 14.32 3.40
C ARG A 49 -1.55 15.57 2.74
N VAL A 50 -2.13 15.42 1.55
CA VAL A 50 -2.74 16.55 0.81
C VAL A 50 -4.24 16.41 0.59
N ASP A 51 -4.77 15.19 0.64
CA ASP A 51 -6.19 14.83 0.63
C ASP A 51 -6.39 13.42 1.22
N GLU A 52 -7.59 12.84 1.10
CA GLU A 52 -7.97 11.56 1.74
C GLU A 52 -7.10 10.36 1.34
N ASP A 53 -6.53 10.37 0.13
CA ASP A 53 -5.77 9.24 -0.41
C ASP A 53 -4.33 9.62 -0.79
N HIS A 54 -4.02 10.89 -1.04
CA HIS A 54 -2.70 11.29 -1.55
C HIS A 54 -1.78 11.82 -0.45
N ILE A 55 -0.55 11.31 -0.46
CA ILE A 55 0.57 11.80 0.34
C ILE A 55 1.64 12.32 -0.58
N PHE A 56 1.95 13.61 -0.54
CA PHE A 56 3.08 14.17 -1.25
C PHE A 56 4.41 13.68 -0.65
N LEU A 57 5.31 13.20 -1.51
CA LEU A 57 6.60 12.64 -1.09
C LEU A 57 7.78 13.49 -1.57
N ALA A 58 7.77 13.88 -2.85
CA ALA A 58 8.87 14.63 -3.43
C ALA A 58 8.46 15.28 -4.76
N HIS A 59 9.15 16.38 -5.08
CA HIS A 59 9.24 16.88 -6.45
C HIS A 59 10.44 16.21 -7.13
N LEU A 60 10.25 15.69 -8.34
CA LEU A 60 11.28 15.05 -9.17
C LEU A 60 11.47 15.84 -10.46
N GLU A 61 12.71 16.05 -10.86
CA GLU A 61 13.03 16.79 -12.09
C GLU A 61 12.72 15.94 -13.34
N SER A 62 12.85 14.62 -13.23
CA SER A 62 12.61 13.69 -14.33
C SER A 62 12.14 12.30 -13.87
N GLU A 63 11.48 11.58 -14.78
CA GLU A 63 11.00 10.22 -14.54
C GLU A 63 12.12 9.23 -14.22
N ARG A 64 13.37 9.54 -14.61
CA ARG A 64 14.53 8.71 -14.32
C ARG A 64 14.84 8.61 -12.82
N GLU A 65 14.34 9.54 -12.02
CA GLU A 65 14.54 9.55 -10.56
C GLU A 65 13.47 8.76 -9.83
N LEU A 66 12.38 8.36 -10.51
CA LEU A 66 11.19 7.80 -9.89
C LEU A 66 11.47 6.53 -9.07
N ASP A 67 12.10 5.53 -9.69
CA ASP A 67 12.38 4.26 -9.02
C ASP A 67 13.30 4.46 -7.80
N ALA A 68 14.33 5.31 -7.94
CA ALA A 68 15.26 5.61 -6.85
C ALA A 68 14.57 6.36 -5.69
N ALA A 69 13.65 7.30 -6.00
CA ALA A 69 12.88 8.02 -5.00
C ALA A 69 11.93 7.07 -4.25
N VAL A 70 11.25 6.17 -4.97
CA VAL A 70 10.37 5.16 -4.37
C VAL A 70 11.16 4.18 -3.51
N GLU A 71 12.32 3.71 -3.96
CA GLU A 71 13.20 2.84 -3.17
C GLU A 71 13.64 3.52 -1.86
N ALA A 72 13.96 4.81 -1.89
CA ALA A 72 14.32 5.58 -0.69
C ALA A 72 13.15 5.68 0.30
N VAL A 73 11.92 5.88 -0.21
CA VAL A 73 10.71 5.90 0.63
C VAL A 73 10.47 4.53 1.25
N MET A 74 10.54 3.45 0.46
CA MET A 74 10.36 2.08 0.94
C MET A 74 11.42 1.67 1.95
N ALA A 75 12.67 2.11 1.78
CA ALA A 75 13.74 1.89 2.75
C ALA A 75 13.45 2.59 4.09
N ARG A 76 12.84 3.78 4.06
CA ARG A 76 12.40 4.49 5.27
C ARG A 76 11.24 3.79 5.98
N LEU A 77 10.27 3.28 5.23
CA LEU A 77 9.14 2.50 5.75
C LEU A 77 9.60 1.16 6.35
N GLY A 78 10.61 0.54 5.74
CA GLY A 78 11.27 -0.66 6.23
C GLY A 78 10.41 -1.92 6.17
N ALA A 79 10.86 -2.96 6.88
CA ALA A 79 10.30 -4.31 6.80
C ALA A 79 8.83 -4.43 7.26
N GLY A 80 8.30 -3.44 7.99
CA GLY A 80 6.90 -3.40 8.41
C GLY A 80 5.93 -3.39 7.23
N TYR A 81 6.33 -2.81 6.10
CA TYR A 81 5.50 -2.71 4.91
C TYR A 81 5.67 -3.89 3.95
N GLU A 82 6.59 -4.81 4.22
CA GLU A 82 6.75 -6.01 3.41
C GLU A 82 5.51 -6.92 3.51
N PRO A 83 5.06 -7.50 2.38
CA PRO A 83 3.97 -8.45 2.39
C PRO A 83 4.45 -9.79 2.94
N ALA A 84 3.67 -10.37 3.86
CA ALA A 84 3.97 -11.67 4.46
C ALA A 84 2.70 -12.51 4.62
N VAL A 85 2.84 -13.83 4.48
CA VAL A 85 1.76 -14.78 4.76
C VAL A 85 1.45 -14.72 6.25
N PHE A 86 0.23 -14.32 6.59
CA PHE A 86 -0.23 -14.21 7.96
C PHE A 86 -1.09 -15.41 8.39
N TYR A 87 -1.99 -15.87 7.50
CA TYR A 87 -2.92 -16.95 7.81
C TYR A 87 -3.02 -17.95 6.65
N ARG A 88 -3.24 -19.22 6.98
CA ARG A 88 -3.44 -20.31 6.03
C ARG A 88 -4.71 -21.08 6.37
N GLU A 89 -5.51 -21.38 5.35
CA GLU A 89 -6.72 -22.20 5.47
C GLU A 89 -6.66 -23.35 4.46
N ALA A 90 -6.85 -24.58 4.94
CA ALA A 90 -6.83 -25.77 4.10
C ALA A 90 -8.20 -26.05 3.48
N GLY A 91 -8.23 -26.35 2.17
CA GLY A 91 -9.43 -26.83 1.45
C GLY A 91 -10.59 -25.84 1.30
N SER A 92 -10.47 -24.62 1.84
CA SER A 92 -11.55 -23.65 1.95
C SER A 92 -10.99 -22.22 1.98
N ARG A 93 -11.79 -21.24 1.56
CA ARG A 93 -11.51 -19.79 1.69
C ARG A 93 -12.51 -19.06 2.57
N LYS A 94 -13.36 -19.79 3.31
CA LYS A 94 -14.51 -19.21 4.01
C LYS A 94 -14.08 -18.39 5.22
N LEU A 95 -13.14 -18.90 6.01
CA LEU A 95 -12.65 -18.19 7.18
C LEU A 95 -11.73 -17.03 6.77
N ILE A 96 -10.84 -17.25 5.79
CA ILE A 96 -10.00 -16.20 5.20
C ILE A 96 -10.86 -15.05 4.66
N GLY A 97 -11.95 -15.34 3.95
CA GLY A 97 -12.85 -14.30 3.45
C GLY A 97 -13.48 -13.46 4.57
N LYS A 98 -13.82 -14.07 5.71
CA LYS A 98 -14.31 -13.34 6.89
C LYS A 98 -13.22 -12.48 7.50
N ILE A 99 -12.02 -13.03 7.72
CA ILE A 99 -10.88 -12.31 8.29
C ILE A 99 -10.53 -11.11 7.40
N HIS A 100 -10.41 -11.32 6.09
CA HIS A 100 -10.13 -10.27 5.10
C HIS A 100 -11.14 -9.12 5.16
N THR A 101 -12.44 -9.45 5.21
CA THR A 101 -13.51 -8.44 5.33
C THR A 101 -13.38 -7.61 6.62
N HIS A 102 -13.02 -8.24 7.75
CA HIS A 102 -12.86 -7.52 9.02
C HIS A 102 -11.59 -6.70 9.07
N LEU A 103 -10.50 -7.16 8.43
CA LEU A 103 -9.25 -6.41 8.30
C LEU A 103 -9.47 -5.08 7.56
N GLN A 104 -10.17 -5.10 6.42
CA GLN A 104 -10.48 -3.88 5.67
C GLN A 104 -11.26 -2.86 6.52
N LYS A 105 -12.22 -3.33 7.33
CA LYS A 105 -12.99 -2.46 8.25
C LYS A 105 -12.16 -1.88 9.39
N ARG A 106 -10.99 -2.46 9.68
CA ARG A 106 -10.09 -2.08 10.77
C ARG A 106 -8.88 -1.28 10.28
N GLY A 107 -8.86 -0.86 9.02
CA GLY A 107 -7.78 -0.04 8.44
C GLY A 107 -6.63 -0.84 7.82
N ALA A 108 -6.71 -2.18 7.81
CA ALA A 108 -5.72 -3.02 7.13
C ALA A 108 -6.14 -3.22 5.67
N HIS A 109 -5.93 -2.17 4.85
CA HIS A 109 -6.39 -2.13 3.46
C HIS A 109 -5.58 -3.02 2.51
N HIS A 110 -4.31 -3.27 2.84
CA HIS A 110 -3.37 -4.04 2.01
C HIS A 110 -3.33 -5.50 2.42
N ALA A 111 -4.39 -6.22 2.01
CA ALA A 111 -4.57 -7.63 2.29
C ALA A 111 -4.99 -8.37 1.02
N TRP A 112 -4.26 -9.45 0.70
CA TRP A 112 -4.47 -10.27 -0.49
C TRP A 112 -4.75 -11.72 -0.11
N VAL A 113 -5.69 -12.34 -0.81
CA VAL A 113 -5.99 -13.77 -0.70
C VAL A 113 -5.51 -14.46 -1.95
N ARG A 114 -4.66 -15.48 -1.80
CA ARG A 114 -4.12 -16.27 -2.92
C ARG A 114 -4.19 -17.75 -2.65
N SER A 115 -4.28 -18.56 -3.70
CA SER A 115 -4.11 -20.02 -3.60
C SER A 115 -2.62 -20.37 -3.59
N ASN A 116 -2.22 -21.37 -2.80
CA ASN A 116 -0.86 -21.90 -2.83
C ASN A 116 -0.68 -23.07 -3.83
N GLY A 117 -1.72 -23.39 -4.62
CA GLY A 117 -1.71 -24.47 -5.60
C GLY A 117 -1.91 -25.89 -5.04
N ARG A 118 -2.19 -26.06 -3.74
CA ARG A 118 -2.42 -27.36 -3.07
C ARG A 118 -3.79 -27.45 -2.39
N GLU A 119 -4.78 -26.76 -2.94
CA GLU A 119 -6.11 -26.54 -2.31
C GLU A 119 -6.10 -25.69 -1.03
N ASP A 120 -4.94 -25.19 -0.59
CA ASP A 120 -4.88 -24.23 0.51
C ASP A 120 -4.90 -22.79 0.00
N TRP A 121 -5.33 -21.91 0.91
CA TRP A 121 -5.45 -20.49 0.71
C TRP A 121 -4.58 -19.75 1.72
N GLU A 122 -3.90 -18.70 1.25
CA GLU A 122 -3.05 -17.84 2.05
C GLU A 122 -3.64 -16.43 2.10
N LEU A 123 -3.69 -15.86 3.29
CA LEU A 123 -3.89 -14.44 3.51
C LEU A 123 -2.52 -13.78 3.69
N VAL A 124 -2.18 -12.89 2.76
CA VAL A 124 -0.95 -12.09 2.77
C VAL A 124 -1.31 -10.65 3.16
N ILE A 125 -0.61 -10.09 4.14
CA ILE A 125 -0.80 -8.70 4.59
C ILE A 125 0.56 -8.05 4.85
N ARG A 126 0.60 -6.72 5.01
CA ARG A 126 1.81 -6.03 5.48
C ARG A 126 2.13 -6.46 6.92
N ARG A 127 3.41 -6.68 7.24
CA ARG A 127 3.84 -7.10 8.58
C ARG A 127 3.36 -6.17 9.70
N LYS A 128 3.29 -4.86 9.44
CA LYS A 128 2.79 -3.87 10.40
C LYS A 128 1.32 -4.10 10.80
N ASP A 129 0.54 -4.75 9.93
CA ASP A 129 -0.88 -5.00 10.15
C ASP A 129 -1.13 -6.33 10.91
N PHE A 130 -0.07 -7.09 11.25
CA PHE A 130 -0.16 -8.35 12.00
C PHE A 130 -0.84 -8.23 13.37
N PRO A 131 -0.59 -7.17 14.19
CA PRO A 131 -1.28 -7.02 15.47
C PRO A 131 -2.81 -6.91 15.31
N ILE A 132 -3.27 -6.09 14.37
CA ILE A 132 -4.70 -5.94 14.05
C ILE A 132 -5.26 -7.28 13.55
N ALA A 133 -4.51 -7.98 12.72
CA ALA A 133 -4.92 -9.27 12.17
C ALA A 133 -5.04 -10.37 13.23
N ALA A 134 -4.18 -10.38 14.25
CA ALA A 134 -4.27 -11.31 15.36
C ALA A 134 -5.58 -11.15 16.14
N GLU A 135 -5.98 -9.91 16.43
CA GLU A 135 -7.26 -9.60 17.10
C GLU A 135 -8.48 -10.02 16.26
N VAL A 136 -8.41 -9.81 14.94
CA VAL A 136 -9.48 -10.20 14.02
C VAL A 136 -9.61 -11.72 13.96
N VAL A 137 -8.49 -12.45 13.88
CA VAL A 137 -8.51 -13.92 13.86
C VAL A 137 -9.07 -14.48 15.16
N SER A 138 -8.64 -13.99 16.33
CA SER A 138 -9.17 -14.46 17.61
C SER A 138 -10.68 -14.25 17.77
N SER A 139 -11.25 -13.29 17.04
CA SER A 139 -12.69 -13.00 17.06
C SER A 139 -13.52 -13.83 16.07
N ASN A 140 -12.86 -14.54 15.14
CA ASN A 140 -13.51 -15.28 14.05
C ASN A 140 -13.24 -16.80 14.08
N VAL A 141 -12.34 -17.26 14.94
CA VAL A 141 -11.98 -18.67 15.17
C VAL A 141 -12.68 -19.20 16.42
#